data_AF-A0A174E9D2-F1
#
_entry.id   AF-A0A174E9D2-F1
#
_cell.length_a   1.000
_cell.length_b   1.000
_cell.length_c   1.000
_cell.angle_alpha   90.00
_cell.angle_beta   90.00
_cell.angle_gamma   90.00
#
_symmetry.space_group_name_H-M   'P 1'
#
loop_
_entity.id
_entity.type
_entity.pdbx_description
1 polymer ?
#
loop_
_entity_poly.entity_id
_entity_poly.type
_entity_poly.pdbx_seq_one_letter_code
_entity_poly.pdbx_strand_id
1 'polypeptide(L)' 'MRHQYTRAELESITQETAIYIEGTGIAQLQWGGLEIAEGCRDGYLYCKHIKPFAMELYNRYWTAFDGPPEEG' A
#
# COMPACT_ATOMS: atom_id res chain seq x y z
N MET A 1 8.38 2.13 15.79
CA MET A 1 7.84 0.98 15.04
C MET A 1 6.83 1.51 14.06
N ARG A 2 6.97 1.21 12.77
CA ARG A 2 5.90 1.48 11.79
C ARG A 2 4.75 0.48 11.93
N HIS A 3 3.53 0.93 11.69
CA HIS A 3 2.33 0.09 11.67
C HIS A 3 2.15 -0.53 10.29
N GLN A 4 2.09 -1.86 10.21
CA GLN A 4 1.65 -2.53 9.00
C GLN A 4 0.13 -2.57 8.98
N TYR A 5 -0.48 -2.03 7.94
CA TYR A 5 -1.93 -2.07 7.82
C TYR A 5 -2.43 -3.52 7.75
N THR A 6 -3.57 -3.79 8.35
CA THR A 6 -4.31 -5.01 8.07
C THR A 6 -5.12 -4.84 6.78
N ARG A 7 -5.57 -5.97 6.20
CA ARG A 7 -6.46 -5.92 5.06
C ARG A 7 -7.72 -5.10 5.35
N ALA A 8 -8.32 -5.31 6.53
CA ALA A 8 -9.53 -4.61 6.95
C ALA A 8 -9.31 -3.10 7.08
N GLU A 9 -8.13 -2.68 7.57
CA GLU A 9 -7.78 -1.26 7.65
C GLU A 9 -7.65 -0.64 6.27
N LEU A 10 -6.98 -1.31 5.32
CA LEU A 10 -6.90 -0.84 3.93
C LEU A 10 -8.29 -0.76 3.27
N GLU A 11 -9.14 -1.76 3.49
CA GLU A 11 -10.52 -1.78 2.99
C GLU A 11 -11.39 -0.66 3.62
N SER A 12 -11.01 -0.15 4.79
CA SER A 12 -11.69 0.96 5.46
C SER A 12 -11.23 2.36 5.02
N ILE A 13 -10.21 2.46 4.15
CA ILE A 13 -9.74 3.75 3.63
C ILE A 13 -10.83 4.35 2.74
N THR A 14 -11.34 5.51 3.17
CA THR A 14 -12.38 6.28 2.47
C THR A 14 -11.91 7.68 2.08
N GLN A 15 -10.68 8.05 2.44
CA GLN A 15 -10.06 9.35 2.15
C GLN A 15 -8.63 9.12 1.67
N GLU A 16 -8.10 10.08 0.91
CA GLU A 16 -6.70 10.06 0.46
C GLU A 16 -5.77 9.87 1.67
N THR A 17 -5.06 8.74 1.72
CA THR A 17 -4.20 8.35 2.84
C THR A 17 -2.80 8.05 2.32
N ALA A 18 -1.79 8.70 2.90
CA ALA A 18 -0.41 8.38 2.59
C ALA A 18 -0.05 6.99 3.15
N ILE A 19 0.45 6.11 2.30
CA ILE A 19 0.84 4.75 2.64
C ILE A 19 2.18 4.39 2.01
N TYR A 20 2.94 3.56 2.70
CA TYR A 20 4.19 3.02 2.19
C TYR A 20 3.97 1.58 1.73
N ILE A 21 4.17 1.28 0.45
CA ILE A 21 3.91 -0.04 -0.13
C ILE A 21 5.24 -0.78 -0.37
N GLU A 22 5.30 -2.02 0.10
CA GLU A 22 6.44 -2.93 -0.13
C GLU A 22 5.97 -4.21 -0.80
N GLY A 23 6.80 -4.84 -1.64
CA GLY A 23 6.38 -6.05 -2.35
C GLY A 23 7.22 -6.42 -3.58
N THR A 24 6.92 -7.61 -4.11
CA THR A 24 7.61 -8.17 -5.27
C THR A 24 7.19 -7.40 -6.54
N GLY A 25 8.16 -6.79 -7.22
CA GLY A 25 7.91 -5.93 -8.39
C GLY A 25 7.81 -4.43 -8.06
N ILE A 26 7.72 -4.05 -6.78
CA ILE A 26 7.73 -2.64 -6.35
C ILE A 26 9.12 -2.01 -6.49
N ALA A 27 10.19 -2.82 -6.51
CA ALA A 27 11.53 -2.36 -6.86
C ALA A 27 11.64 -1.76 -8.29
N GLN A 28 10.62 -1.92 -9.15
CA GLN A 28 10.55 -1.23 -10.45
C GLN A 28 9.90 0.15 -10.39
N LEU A 29 9.22 0.49 -9.28
CA LEU A 29 8.76 1.83 -9.02
C LEU A 29 9.96 2.60 -8.47
N GLN A 30 10.61 3.40 -9.32
CA GLN A 30 11.74 4.27 -8.97
C GLN A 30 11.38 5.37 -7.93
N TRP A 31 10.21 5.28 -7.30
CA TRP A 31 9.73 6.13 -6.21
C TRP A 31 9.64 5.27 -4.96
N GLY A 32 10.34 5.69 -3.91
CA GLY A 32 10.65 4.89 -2.72
C GLY A 32 9.45 4.52 -1.86
N GLY A 33 8.53 3.70 -2.36
CA GLY A 33 7.44 3.04 -1.64
C GLY A 33 6.27 3.93 -1.20
N LEU A 34 6.46 5.24 -1.05
CA LEU A 34 5.41 6.16 -0.58
C LEU A 34 4.40 6.50 -1.70
N GLU A 35 3.12 6.28 -1.43
CA GLU A 35 2.01 6.61 -2.31
C GLU A 35 0.79 7.14 -1.56
N ILE A 36 -0.20 7.63 -2.31
CA ILE A 36 -1.51 8.02 -1.76
C ILE A 36 -2.55 6.98 -2.16
N ALA A 37 -3.09 6.26 -1.18
CA ALA A 37 -4.25 5.40 -1.33
C ALA A 37 -5.52 6.25 -1.39
N GLU A 38 -6.31 6.07 -2.44
CA GLU A 38 -7.60 6.76 -2.61
C GLU A 38 -8.77 5.95 -2.03
N GLY A 39 -8.55 4.64 -1.81
CA GLY A 39 -9.54 3.72 -1.23
C GLY A 39 -9.53 2.35 -1.90
N CYS A 40 -10.36 1.45 -1.37
CA CYS A 40 -10.55 0.11 -1.93
C CYS A 40 -11.87 0.01 -2.72
N ARG A 41 -11.80 -0.48 -3.96
CA ARG A 41 -12.98 -0.78 -4.78
C ARG A 41 -12.72 -2.00 -5.68
N ASP A 42 -13.75 -2.80 -5.93
CA ASP A 42 -13.70 -4.00 -6.79
C ASP A 42 -12.59 -5.01 -6.43
N GLY A 43 -12.20 -5.08 -5.15
CA GLY A 43 -11.12 -5.97 -4.69
C GLY A 43 -9.71 -5.43 -4.94
N TYR A 44 -9.56 -4.15 -5.27
CA TYR A 44 -8.27 -3.49 -5.46
C TYR A 44 -8.13 -2.26 -4.56
N LEU A 45 -6.91 -2.04 -4.04
CA LEU A 45 -6.48 -0.78 -3.46
C LEU A 45 -6.06 0.15 -4.60
N TYR A 46 -6.73 1.29 -4.75
CA TYR A 46 -6.39 2.30 -5.75
C TYR A 46 -5.42 3.32 -5.17
N CYS A 47 -4.38 3.61 -5.95
CA CYS A 47 -3.35 4.58 -5.63
C CYS A 47 -3.27 5.64 -6.73
N LYS A 48 -2.88 6.85 -6.36
CA LYS A 48 -2.91 8.02 -7.25
C LYS A 48 -1.96 7.94 -8.43
N HIS A 49 -0.74 7.44 -8.24
CA HIS A 49 0.33 7.51 -9.26
C HIS A 49 0.76 6.15 -9.81
N ILE A 50 0.25 5.06 -9.26
CA ILE A 50 0.64 3.70 -9.64
C ILE A 50 -0.57 2.80 -9.86
N LYS A 51 -0.32 1.64 -10.45
CA LYS A 51 -1.39 0.67 -10.75
C LYS A 51 -2.05 0.21 -9.44
N PRO A 52 -3.38 -0.04 -9.45
CA PRO A 52 -4.08 -0.59 -8.30
C PRO A 52 -3.51 -1.95 -7.88
N PHE A 53 -3.54 -2.23 -6.58
CA PHE A 53 -3.05 -3.49 -6.03
C PHE A 53 -4.20 -4.42 -5.70
N ALA A 54 -4.13 -5.65 -6.17
CA ALA A 54 -5.13 -6.66 -5.86
C ALA A 54 -5.09 -7.04 -4.37
N MET A 55 -6.22 -6.88 -3.68
CA MET A 55 -6.33 -7.17 -2.24
C MET A 55 -6.21 -8.66 -1.93
N GLU A 56 -6.47 -9.54 -2.91
CA GLU A 56 -6.23 -10.98 -2.79
C GLU A 56 -4.73 -11.35 -2.68
N LEU A 57 -3.84 -10.46 -3.13
CA LEU A 57 -2.39 -10.65 -3.10
C LEU A 57 -1.74 -10.01 -1.86
N TYR A 58 -2.53 -9.33 -1.02
CA TYR A 58 -2.06 -8.72 0.22
C TYR A 58 -1.46 -9.76 1.17
N ASN A 59 -0.36 -9.43 1.84
CA ASN A 59 0.47 -10.33 2.68
C ASN A 59 1.12 -11.52 1.95
N ARG A 60 0.86 -11.72 0.66
CA ARG A 60 1.55 -12.74 -0.15
C ARG A 60 2.62 -12.14 -1.05
N TYR A 61 2.30 -11.02 -1.70
CA TYR A 61 3.20 -10.37 -2.67
C TYR A 61 3.47 -8.91 -2.36
N TRP A 62 2.59 -8.26 -1.59
CA TRP A 62 2.77 -6.87 -1.18
C TRP A 62 2.15 -6.62 0.20
N THR A 63 2.65 -5.59 0.87
CA THR A 63 2.22 -5.09 2.18
C THR A 63 2.20 -3.56 2.16
N ALA A 64 1.49 -2.95 3.10
CA ALA A 64 1.42 -1.50 3.25
C ALA A 64 1.67 -1.08 4.70
N PHE A 65 2.32 0.07 4.89
CA PHE A 65 2.69 0.63 6.19
C PHE A 65 2.31 2.10 6.29
N ASP A 66 2.16 2.60 7.51
CA ASP A 66 1.90 4.02 7.80
C ASP A 66 3.11 4.94 7.62
N GLY A 67 4.29 4.38 7.36
CA GLY A 67 5.53 5.12 7.18
C GLY A 67 6.65 4.31 6.52
N PRO A 68 7.74 4.98 6.12
CA PRO A 68 8.91 4.33 5.54
C PRO A 68 9.56 3.34 6.54
N PRO A 69 10.44 2.45 6.06
CA PRO A 69 11.27 1.63 6.93
C PRO A 69 12.02 2.52 7.93
N GLU A 70 12.17 2.04 9.17
CA GLU A 70 13.12 2.67 10.09
C GLU A 70 14.52 2.45 9.51
N GLU A 71 15.28 3.53 9.33
CA GLU A 71 16.70 3.43 8.99
C GLU A 71 17.39 2.60 10.09
N GLY A 72 17.94 1.45 9.70
CA GLY A 72 18.71 0.57 10.58
C GLY A 72 20.16 1.02 10.73
#